data_AF-A0AAW3ZVF4-F1
#
_entry.id   AF-A0AAW3ZVF4-F1
#
_cell.length_a   1.000
_cell.length_b   1.000
_cell.length_c   1.000
_cell.angle_alpha   90.00
_cell.angle_beta   90.00
_cell.angle_gamma   90.00
#
_symmetry.space_group_name_H-M   'P 1'
#
loop_
_entity.id
_entity.type
_entity.pdbx_description
1 polymer ?
#
loop_
_entity_poly.entity_id
_entity_poly.type
_entity_poly.pdbx_seq_one_letter_code
_entity_poly.pdbx_strand_id
1 'polypeptide(L)'
;MAAQVGVVKQIIGSVVAVDENGKERALNVGDAIFLGETVKTQGGDSRAVLSMDNGENIEILENDTVAIDQSTTSNESFGADAIAELSDLQKAILAGESLDDLEETAAGVAGGNNSGTAQLNESYF
;
A
#
# COMPACT_ATOMS: atom_id res chain seq x y z
N MET A 1 25.25 -21.14 -3.00
CA MET A 1 24.81 -21.53 -1.65
C MET A 1 24.08 -20.33 -1.09
N ALA A 2 22.77 -20.44 -0.83
CA ALA A 2 22.04 -19.35 -0.19
C ALA A 2 22.49 -19.24 1.27
N ALA A 3 22.77 -18.02 1.73
CA ALA A 3 23.20 -17.79 3.11
C ALA A 3 21.96 -17.80 4.01
N GLN A 4 21.96 -18.63 5.05
CA GLN A 4 20.93 -18.55 6.07
C GLN A 4 21.13 -17.24 6.84
N VAL A 5 20.08 -16.43 6.88
CA VAL A 5 20.06 -15.13 7.54
C VAL A 5 19.00 -15.02 8.63
N GLY A 6 18.25 -16.10 8.87
CA GLY A 6 17.27 -16.08 9.94
C GLY A 6 16.64 -17.43 10.22
N VAL A 7 15.72 -17.42 11.18
CA VAL A 7 14.87 -18.53 11.57
C VAL A 7 13.46 -18.05 11.87
N VAL A 8 12.45 -18.87 11.58
CA VAL A 8 11.07 -18.54 11.90
C VAL A 8 10.81 -18.82 13.39
N LYS A 9 10.43 -17.79 14.16
CA LYS A 9 10.02 -17.96 15.56
C LYS A 9 8.56 -18.34 15.72
N GLN A 10 7.69 -17.83 14.84
CA GLN A 10 6.26 -18.05 14.96
C GLN A 10 5.57 -17.97 13.60
N ILE A 11 4.55 -18.81 13.42
CA ILE A 11 3.66 -18.82 12.27
C ILE A 11 2.23 -19.00 12.78
N ILE A 12 1.33 -18.20 12.23
CA ILE A 12 -0.11 -18.30 12.37
C ILE A 12 -0.66 -18.36 10.95
N GLY A 13 -1.50 -19.36 10.64
CA GLY A 13 -2.04 -19.53 9.30
C GLY A 13 -1.05 -20.11 8.28
N SER A 14 -1.12 -19.64 7.03
CA SER A 14 -0.30 -20.13 5.92
C SER A 14 0.77 -19.10 5.54
N VAL A 15 2.01 -19.54 5.46
CA VAL A 15 3.15 -18.69 5.11
C VAL A 15 4.01 -19.44 4.11
N VAL A 16 4.40 -18.77 3.04
CA VAL A 16 5.26 -19.34 2.02
C VAL A 16 6.45 -18.42 1.76
N ALA A 17 7.63 -18.99 1.60
CA ALA A 17 8.82 -18.32 1.12
C ALA A 17 9.01 -18.60 -0.37
N VAL A 18 9.49 -17.62 -1.11
CA VAL A 18 9.79 -17.69 -2.54
C VAL A 18 11.26 -17.40 -2.72
N ASP A 19 12.02 -18.38 -3.21
CA ASP A 19 13.45 -18.22 -3.49
C ASP A 19 13.69 -17.28 -4.70
N GLU A 20 14.93 -16.82 -4.93
CA GLU A 20 15.32 -15.98 -6.07
C GLU A 20 14.92 -16.60 -7.43
N ASN A 21 14.78 -17.93 -7.46
CA ASN A 21 14.34 -18.70 -8.63
C ASN A 21 12.81 -18.69 -8.83
N GLY A 22 12.05 -17.99 -7.99
CA GLY A 22 10.59 -18.01 -7.98
C GLY A 22 10.00 -19.30 -7.38
N LYS A 23 10.82 -20.13 -6.72
CA LYS A 23 10.37 -21.40 -6.14
C LYS A 23 9.72 -21.15 -4.79
N GLU A 24 8.43 -21.46 -4.68
CA GLU A 24 7.68 -21.36 -3.45
C GLU A 24 7.90 -22.57 -2.54
N ARG A 25 8.04 -22.33 -1.24
CA ARG A 25 8.04 -23.35 -0.18
C ARG A 25 7.20 -22.89 1.00
N ALA A 26 6.42 -23.79 1.58
CA ALA A 26 5.74 -23.49 2.83
C ALA A 26 6.75 -23.38 3.97
N LEU A 27 6.63 -22.32 4.77
CA LEU A 27 7.44 -22.13 5.97
C LEU A 27 6.76 -22.75 7.18
N ASN A 28 7.57 -23.28 8.10
CA ASN A 28 7.13 -23.77 9.41
C ASN A 28 7.89 -23.05 10.52
N VAL A 29 7.38 -23.12 11.75
CA VAL A 29 8.11 -22.61 12.92
C VAL A 29 9.43 -23.40 13.08
N GLY A 30 10.53 -22.68 13.24
CA GLY A 30 11.88 -23.22 13.31
C GLY A 30 12.56 -23.40 11.94
N ASP A 31 11.87 -23.07 10.85
CA ASP A 31 12.47 -23.14 9.52
C ASP A 31 13.52 -22.05 9.31
N ALA A 32 14.55 -22.34 8.53
CA ALA A 32 15.64 -21.42 8.22
C ALA A 32 15.19 -20.46 7.11
N ILE A 33 15.61 -19.21 7.19
CA ILE A 33 15.34 -18.19 6.19
C ILE A 33 16.65 -17.83 5.50
N PHE A 34 16.62 -17.75 4.17
CA PHE A 34 17.78 -17.49 3.35
C PHE A 34 17.73 -16.10 2.72
N LEU A 35 18.90 -15.50 2.53
CA LEU A 35 19.06 -14.24 1.82
C LEU A 35 18.63 -14.41 0.36
N GLY A 36 17.87 -13.46 -0.17
CA GLY A 36 17.28 -13.48 -1.50
C GLY A 36 15.87 -14.08 -1.54
N GLU A 37 15.36 -14.65 -0.44
CA GLU A 37 13.99 -15.17 -0.40
C GLU A 37 12.96 -14.06 -0.18
N THR A 38 11.71 -14.30 -0.57
CA THR A 38 10.56 -13.43 -0.30
C THR A 38 9.52 -14.20 0.47
N VAL A 39 9.19 -13.74 1.67
CA VAL A 39 8.22 -14.38 2.56
C VAL A 39 6.87 -13.70 2.41
N LYS A 40 5.82 -14.47 2.13
CA LYS A 40 4.46 -13.97 1.99
C LYS A 40 3.49 -14.78 2.84
N THR A 41 2.59 -14.08 3.52
CA THR A 41 1.50 -14.69 4.27
C THR A 41 0.29 -14.87 3.34
N GLN A 42 -0.37 -16.02 3.44
CA GLN A 42 -1.57 -16.34 2.67
C GLN A 42 -2.74 -16.49 3.63
N GLY A 43 -3.68 -15.55 3.60
CA GLY A 43 -4.89 -15.58 4.43
C GLY A 43 -5.08 -14.32 5.27
N GLY A 44 -6.34 -14.04 5.61
CA GLY A 44 -6.77 -12.84 6.34
C GLY A 44 -6.37 -12.79 7.83
N ASP A 45 -5.91 -13.90 8.40
CA ASP A 45 -5.47 -14.01 9.79
C ASP A 45 -4.04 -14.57 9.90
N SER A 46 -3.31 -14.62 8.78
CA SER A 46 -1.98 -15.22 8.71
C SER A 46 -0.91 -14.26 9.18
N ARG A 47 0.02 -14.72 10.02
CA ARG A 47 1.11 -13.90 10.57
C ARG A 47 2.39 -14.71 10.69
N ALA A 48 3.53 -14.08 10.50
CA ALA A 48 4.83 -14.72 10.68
C ALA A 48 5.78 -13.82 11.47
N VAL A 49 6.56 -14.41 12.39
CA VAL A 49 7.64 -13.71 13.08
C VAL A 49 8.94 -14.40 12.75
N LEU A 50 9.85 -13.67 12.12
CA LEU A 50 11.17 -14.11 11.72
C LEU A 50 12.18 -13.48 12.67
N SER A 51 13.19 -14.25 13.05
CA SER A 51 14.34 -13.78 13.80
C SER A 51 15.54 -13.85 12.88
N MET A 52 16.09 -12.69 12.54
CA MET A 52 17.24 -12.57 11.67
C MET A 52 18.55 -12.72 12.46
N ASP A 53 19.62 -13.12 11.79
CA ASP A 53 20.94 -13.34 12.39
C ASP A 53 21.62 -12.03 12.80
N ASN A 54 21.22 -10.92 12.16
CA ASN A 54 21.60 -9.55 12.51
C ASN A 54 21.04 -9.08 13.88
N GLY A 55 20.16 -9.86 14.51
CA GLY A 55 19.51 -9.53 15.79
C GLY A 55 18.16 -8.81 15.68
N GLU A 56 17.66 -8.55 14.47
CA GLU A 56 16.33 -8.01 14.24
C GLU A 56 15.24 -9.09 14.17
N ASN A 57 14.02 -8.66 14.48
CA ASN A 57 12.83 -9.47 14.33
C ASN A 57 11.93 -8.83 13.27
N ILE A 58 11.63 -9.58 12.22
CA ILE A 58 10.70 -9.15 11.17
C ILE A 58 9.35 -9.79 11.44
N GLU A 59 8.34 -8.96 11.67
CA GLU A 59 6.95 -9.41 11.78
C GLU A 59 6.23 -9.14 10.46
N ILE A 60 5.58 -10.17 9.93
CA ILE A 60 4.82 -10.14 8.68
C ILE A 60 3.34 -10.31 9.05
N LEU A 61 2.55 -9.32 8.68
CA LEU A 61 1.10 -9.26 8.94
C LEU A 61 0.30 -10.06 7.91
N GLU A 62 -1.03 -9.97 7.99
CA GLU A 62 -1.94 -10.69 7.10
C GLU A 62 -1.95 -10.11 5.67
N ASN A 63 -1.85 -10.98 4.66
CA ASN A 63 -1.73 -10.62 3.23
C ASN A 63 -0.51 -9.73 2.91
N ASP A 64 0.54 -9.86 3.70
CA ASP A 64 1.75 -9.07 3.55
C ASP A 64 2.88 -9.89 2.89
N THR A 65 3.87 -9.20 2.33
CA THR A 65 5.00 -9.81 1.64
C THR A 65 6.28 -9.07 1.94
N VAL A 66 7.24 -9.75 2.55
CA VAL A 66 8.55 -9.19 2.90
C VAL A 66 9.65 -9.89 2.12
N ALA A 67 10.42 -9.13 1.36
CA ALA A 67 11.66 -9.62 0.76
C ALA A 67 12.77 -9.70 1.82
N ILE A 68 13.61 -10.72 1.74
CA ILE A 68 14.77 -10.92 2.61
C ILE A 68 16.00 -10.56 1.78
N ASP A 69 16.44 -9.31 1.88
CA ASP A 69 17.61 -8.78 1.18
C ASP A 69 18.53 -8.07 2.19
N GLN A 70 19.76 -7.75 1.82
CA GLN A 70 20.69 -7.02 2.69
C GLN A 70 20.14 -5.65 3.15
N SER A 71 19.15 -5.11 2.45
CA SER A 71 18.45 -3.87 2.77
C SER A 71 17.26 -4.01 3.74
N THR A 72 16.73 -5.21 3.97
CA THR A 72 15.44 -5.38 4.67
C THR A 72 15.54 -5.33 6.20
N THR A 73 16.74 -5.02 6.73
CA THR A 73 16.97 -4.42 8.06
C THR A 73 16.29 -3.06 8.25
N SER A 74 15.88 -2.41 7.17
CA SER A 74 15.07 -1.19 7.26
C SER A 74 13.60 -1.55 7.11
N ASN A 75 12.99 -2.05 8.18
CA ASN A 75 11.56 -2.00 8.50
C ASN A 75 10.66 -1.46 7.37
N GLU A 76 10.40 -2.27 6.34
CA GLU A 76 9.27 -2.03 5.43
C GLU A 76 8.02 -2.47 6.18
N SER A 77 7.65 -1.62 7.14
CA SER A 77 6.26 -1.40 7.49
C SER A 77 5.55 -1.08 6.17
N PHE A 78 4.94 -2.09 5.54
CA PHE A 78 3.95 -1.93 4.46
C PHE A 78 2.67 -1.29 5.02
N GLY A 79 2.87 -0.07 5.52
CA GLY A 79 1.93 0.91 6.00
C GLY A 79 2.55 2.31 5.82
N ALA A 80 3.45 2.47 4.85
CA ALA A 80 4.01 3.77 4.48
C ALA A 80 3.06 4.61 3.61
N ASP A 81 1.94 4.05 3.14
CA ASP A 81 0.85 4.82 2.53
C ASP A 81 0.14 5.75 3.55
N ALA A 82 0.29 5.54 4.86
CA ALA A 82 -0.41 6.35 5.87
C ALA A 82 0.39 7.55 6.40
N ILE A 83 1.70 7.61 6.21
CA ILE A 83 2.55 8.69 6.76
C ILE A 83 2.89 9.79 5.76
N ALA A 84 2.69 9.57 4.46
CA ALA A 84 2.76 10.65 3.47
C ALA A 84 1.49 11.52 3.49
N GLU A 85 0.33 10.96 3.84
CA GLU A 85 -0.98 11.61 3.64
C GLU A 85 -1.47 12.49 4.82
N LEU A 86 -0.75 12.52 5.95
CA LEU A 86 -1.05 13.44 7.07
C LEU A 86 -0.46 14.85 6.88
N SER A 87 0.60 14.97 6.08
CA SER A 87 1.27 16.25 5.79
C SER A 87 0.37 17.17 4.95
N ASP A 88 -0.32 16.62 3.95
CA ASP A 88 -1.21 17.41 3.11
C ASP A 88 -2.54 17.76 3.78
N LEU A 89 -3.04 16.92 4.70
CA LEU A 89 -4.23 17.25 5.51
C LEU A 89 -3.98 18.44 6.45
N GLN A 90 -2.81 18.53 7.08
CA GLN A 90 -2.47 19.64 7.98
C GLN A 90 -2.35 20.97 7.23
N LYS A 91 -1.88 20.95 5.98
CA LYS A 91 -1.84 22.13 5.11
C LYS A 91 -3.25 22.64 4.75
N ALA A 92 -4.22 21.76 4.56
CA ALA A 92 -5.60 22.16 4.24
C ALA A 92 -6.32 22.81 5.44
N ILE A 93 -6.02 22.41 6.69
CA ILE A 93 -6.57 23.03 7.90
C ILE A 93 -5.86 24.36 8.22
N LEU A 94 -4.55 24.44 7.99
CA LEU A 94 -3.74 25.63 8.28
C LEU A 94 -4.00 26.77 7.28
N ALA A 95 -4.48 26.46 6.07
CA ALA A 95 -5.00 27.43 5.11
C ALA A 95 -6.38 27.97 5.50
N GLY A 96 -6.61 28.17 6.81
CA GLY A 96 -7.80 28.79 7.40
C GLY A 96 -8.00 30.22 6.92
N GLU A 97 -8.30 30.38 5.64
CA GLU A 97 -8.78 31.60 5.02
C GLU A 97 -10.29 31.64 5.28
N SER A 98 -10.59 32.40 6.31
CA SER A 98 -11.88 32.92 6.78
C SER A 98 -13.11 32.66 5.89
N LEU A 99 -14.10 31.96 6.45
CA LEU A 99 -15.46 31.81 5.93
C LEU A 99 -16.32 33.09 6.13
N ASP A 100 -15.70 34.28 6.14
CA ASP A 100 -16.36 35.55 6.51
C ASP A 100 -16.62 36.50 5.33
N ASP A 101 -16.29 36.12 4.09
CA ASP A 101 -16.51 36.98 2.91
C ASP A 101 -17.21 36.24 1.74
N LEU A 102 -18.17 35.37 2.06
CA LEU A 102 -19.16 34.93 1.07
C LEU A 102 -20.23 36.03 0.88
N GLU A 103 -19.81 37.22 0.42
CA GLU A 103 -20.72 38.13 -0.26
C GLU A 103 -20.94 37.65 -1.70
N GLU A 104 -22.17 37.19 -1.92
CA GLU A 104 -22.94 37.03 -3.16
C GLU A 104 -22.22 37.07 -4.54
N THR A 105 -22.27 35.91 -5.20
CA THR A 105 -22.71 35.73 -6.60
C THR A 105 -22.46 36.88 -7.59
N ALA A 106 -21.31 36.88 -8.27
CA ALA A 106 -21.05 37.75 -9.42
C ALA A 106 -20.96 36.95 -10.74
N ALA A 107 -22.12 36.56 -11.26
CA ALA A 107 -22.45 36.54 -12.68
C ALA A 107 -21.38 36.07 -13.69
N GLY A 108 -21.18 34.75 -13.79
CA GLY A 108 -20.64 34.13 -14.99
C GLY A 108 -21.69 34.09 -16.12
N VAL A 109 -22.03 35.24 -16.71
CA VAL A 109 -22.74 35.27 -18.00
C VAL A 109 -21.71 35.13 -19.12
N ALA A 110 -21.43 33.88 -19.48
CA ALA A 110 -20.68 33.55 -20.69
C ALA A 110 -21.45 34.04 -21.92
N GLY A 111 -20.99 35.15 -22.51
CA GLY A 111 -21.37 35.56 -23.85
C GLY A 111 -20.66 34.69 -24.90
N GLY A 112 -21.35 34.40 -26.02
CA GLY A 112 -20.67 33.95 -27.23
C GLY A 112 -21.39 32.92 -28.10
N ASN A 113 -22.48 33.35 -28.73
CA ASN A 113 -22.89 33.14 -30.13
C ASN A 113 -22.53 31.89 -30.97
N ASN A 114 -23.51 31.58 -31.83
CA ASN A 114 -23.49 30.85 -33.11
C ASN A 114 -23.68 29.32 -33.05
N SER A 115 -24.88 28.82 -33.34
CA SER A 115 -25.48 28.62 -34.68
C SER A 115 -24.95 27.36 -35.39
N GLY A 116 -25.81 26.34 -35.50
CA GLY A 116 -25.63 25.29 -36.51
C GLY A 116 -26.13 23.89 -36.12
N THR A 117 -27.30 23.54 -36.67
CA THR A 117 -27.72 22.18 -37.07
C THR A 117 -28.04 21.14 -35.98
N ALA A 118 -29.34 20.97 -35.70
CA ALA A 118 -30.05 19.69 -35.83
C ALA A 118 -31.54 19.91 -35.53
N GLN A 119 -32.32 20.11 -36.60
CA GLN A 119 -33.78 20.17 -36.57
C GLN A 119 -34.32 18.77 -36.20
N LEU A 120 -34.76 18.60 -34.94
CA LEU A 120 -35.48 17.39 -34.53
C LEU A 120 -36.92 17.50 -35.04
N ASN A 121 -37.19 16.69 -36.05
CA ASN A 121 -38.52 16.32 -36.47
C ASN A 121 -39.07 15.30 -35.47
N GLU A 122 -40.01 15.68 -34.62
CA GLU A 122 -40.94 14.73 -34.02
C GLU A 122 -42.31 15.37 -33.78
N SER A 123 -43.24 14.95 -34.64
CA SER A 123 -44.68 15.08 -34.58
C SER A 123 -45.27 14.78 -33.20
N TYR A 124 -46.30 15.51 -32.75
CA TYR A 124 -47.62 14.98 -32.37
C TYR A 124 -48.52 16.09 -31.80
N PHE A 125 -49.79 16.06 -32.23
CA PHE A 125 -50.96 16.91 -31.94
C PHE A 125 -51.15 18.20 -32.74
#